data_AF-A0A432VPD1-F1
#
_entry.id   AF-A0A432VPD1-F1
#
_cell.length_a   1.000
_cell.length_b   1.000
_cell.length_c   1.000
_cell.angle_alpha   90.00
_cell.angle_beta   90.00
_cell.angle_gamma   90.00
#
_symmetry.space_group_name_H-M   'P 1'
#
loop_
_entity.id
_entity.type
_entity.pdbx_description
1 polymer ?
#
loop_
_entity_poly.entity_id
_entity_poly.type
_entity_poly.pdbx_seq_one_letter_code
_entity_poly.pdbx_strand_id
1 'polypeptide(L)'
;MSLSSLHEQLRALRLGHFCQALQQQQEQPDTYTDMSFEERLGLLATHEILCRDNTKVKRLTRQAKLRFDARPSGIDYRSGRGLK
;
A
#
# COMPACT_ATOMS: atom_id res chain seq x y z
N MET A 1 17.99 21.98 3.07
CA MET A 1 16.61 21.48 3.28
C MET A 1 16.67 20.48 4.42
N SER A 2 15.98 20.72 5.53
CA SER A 2 15.92 19.76 6.64
C SER A 2 14.93 18.63 6.33
N LEU A 3 15.14 17.44 6.89
CA LEU A 3 14.25 16.30 6.74
C LEU A 3 12.82 16.61 7.23
N SER A 4 12.71 17.45 8.27
CA SER A 4 11.43 17.95 8.79
C SER A 4 10.66 18.74 7.74
N SER A 5 11.33 19.64 7.02
CA SER A 5 10.71 20.45 5.97
C SER A 5 10.21 19.58 4.81
N LEU A 6 10.94 18.53 4.44
CA LEU A 6 10.50 17.57 3.43
C LEU A 6 9.23 16.82 3.87
N HIS A 7 9.16 16.34 5.11
CA HIS A 7 7.97 15.69 5.64
C HIS A 7 6.74 16.61 5.66
N GLU A 8 6.92 17.89 5.99
CA GLU A 8 5.86 18.89 5.94
C GLU A 8 5.35 19.12 4.52
N GLN A 9 6.26 19.25 3.54
CA GLN A 9 5.90 19.39 2.13
C GLN A 9 5.15 18.15 1.61
N LEU A 10 5.61 16.94 1.93
CA LEU A 10 4.93 15.70 1.56
C LEU A 10 3.54 15.60 2.18
N ARG A 11 3.39 16.01 3.45
CA ARG A 11 2.07 16.09 4.11
C ARG A 11 1.16 17.11 3.45
N ALA A 12 1.66 18.28 3.07
CA ALA A 12 0.89 19.31 2.35
C ALA A 12 0.37 18.79 1.00
N LEU A 13 1.17 17.98 0.30
CA LEU A 13 0.79 17.31 -0.95
C LEU A 13 -0.09 16.06 -0.75
N ARG A 14 -0.46 15.74 0.51
CA ARG A 14 -1.23 14.55 0.90
C ARG A 14 -0.53 13.22 0.55
N LEU A 15 0.79 13.21 0.50
CA LEU A 15 1.64 12.03 0.25
C LEU A 15 2.05 11.37 1.58
N GLY A 16 1.05 10.96 2.36
CA GLY A 16 1.25 10.43 3.71
C GLY A 16 1.93 9.07 3.75
N HIS A 17 1.56 8.16 2.85
CA HIS A 17 2.15 6.81 2.79
C HIS A 17 3.54 6.83 2.15
N PHE A 18 3.80 7.80 1.27
CA PHE A 18 5.13 8.09 0.73
C PHE A 18 6.07 8.52 1.86
N CYS A 19 5.63 9.45 2.71
CA CYS A 19 6.39 9.90 3.88
C CYS A 19 6.72 8.73 4.82
N GLN A 20 5.74 7.86 5.10
CA GLN A 20 5.95 6.64 5.89
C GLN A 20 6.98 5.69 5.24
N ALA A 21 6.86 5.44 3.93
CA ALA A 21 7.78 4.56 3.22
C ALA A 21 9.20 5.16 3.18
N LEU A 22 9.32 6.48 3.05
CA LEU A 22 10.61 7.18 3.11
C LEU A 22 11.25 6.99 4.49
N GLN A 23 10.49 7.11 5.58
CA GLN A 23 10.98 6.85 6.94
C GLN A 23 11.47 5.40 7.09
N GLN A 24 10.73 4.42 6.55
CA GLN A 24 11.15 3.01 6.56
C GLN A 24 12.45 2.77 5.78
N GLN A 25 12.60 3.40 4.61
CA GLN A 25 13.85 3.32 3.85
C GLN A 25 15.04 3.94 4.58
N GLN A 26 14.81 4.93 5.46
CA GLN A 26 15.86 5.52 6.29
C GLN A 26 16.27 4.62 7.46
N GLU A 27 15.34 3.84 8.00
CA GLU A 27 15.64 2.84 9.04
C GLU A 27 16.47 1.68 8.48
N GLN A 28 16.37 1.39 7.18
CA GLN A 28 17.07 0.31 6.50
C GLN A 28 17.80 0.79 5.23
N PRO A 29 18.88 1.58 5.37
CA PRO A 29 19.58 2.16 4.21
C PRO A 29 20.26 1.10 3.33
N ASP A 30 20.79 0.04 3.95
CA ASP A 30 21.56 -1.02 3.30
C ASP A 30 20.72 -1.85 2.31
N THR A 31 19.40 -1.90 2.50
CA THR A 31 18.49 -2.68 1.65
C THR A 31 18.36 -2.11 0.24
N TYR A 32 18.69 -0.84 0.04
CA TYR A 32 18.44 -0.12 -1.22
C TYR A 32 19.72 0.39 -1.89
N THR A 33 20.91 0.01 -1.42
CA THR A 33 22.20 0.52 -1.90
C THR A 33 22.45 0.24 -3.38
N ASP A 34 21.95 -0.88 -3.89
CA ASP A 34 22.15 -1.31 -5.28
C ASP A 34 21.11 -0.71 -6.25
N MET A 35 20.10 0.00 -5.73
CA MET A 35 19.06 0.61 -6.54
C MET A 35 19.41 2.05 -6.92
N SER A 36 19.14 2.40 -8.18
CA SER A 36 19.21 3.80 -8.62
C SER A 36 18.19 4.66 -7.88
N PHE A 37 18.44 5.98 -7.90
CA PHE A 37 17.52 6.95 -7.31
C PHE A 37 16.11 6.86 -7.93
N GLU A 38 16.01 6.70 -9.24
CA GLU A 38 14.72 6.62 -9.94
C GLU A 38 13.93 5.38 -9.56
N GLU A 39 14.60 4.23 -9.42
CA GLU A 39 13.96 2.99 -8.98
C GLU A 39 13.48 3.10 -7.53
N ARG A 40 14.30 3.70 -6.64
CA ARG A 40 13.92 3.93 -5.25
C ARG A 40 12.74 4.90 -5.14
N LEU A 41 12.74 5.96 -5.95
CA LEU A 41 11.63 6.91 -6.03
C LEU A 41 10.37 6.25 -6.57
N GLY A 42 10.52 5.40 -7.59
CA GLY A 42 9.46 4.58 -8.16
C GLY A 42 8.80 3.70 -7.10
N LEU A 43 9.59 3.00 -6.28
CA LEU A 43 9.06 2.19 -5.17
C LEU A 43 8.22 3.00 -4.17
N LEU A 44 8.70 4.19 -3.78
CA LEU A 44 7.96 5.07 -2.87
C LEU A 44 6.63 5.52 -3.49
N ALA A 45 6.63 5.86 -4.77
CA ALA A 45 5.43 6.26 -5.50
C ALA A 45 4.44 5.09 -5.66
N THR A 46 4.92 3.90 -6.01
CA THR A 46 4.12 2.69 -6.09
C THR A 46 3.48 2.35 -4.74
N HIS A 47 4.24 2.47 -3.64
CA HIS A 47 3.71 2.25 -2.30
C HIS A 47 2.56 3.21 -1.96
N GLU A 48 2.71 4.51 -2.27
CA GLU A 48 1.64 5.49 -2.06
C GLU A 48 0.37 5.13 -2.84
N ILE A 49 0.49 4.79 -4.12
CA ILE A 49 -0.65 4.41 -4.98
C ILE A 49 -1.34 3.17 -4.40
N LEU A 50 -0.58 2.13 -4.07
CA LEU A 50 -1.10 0.88 -3.52
C LEU A 50 -1.85 1.11 -2.19
N CYS A 51 -1.30 1.93 -1.30
CA CYS A 51 -1.96 2.26 -0.03
C CYS A 51 -3.26 3.04 -0.23
N ARG A 52 -3.32 3.96 -1.21
CA ARG A 52 -4.54 4.68 -1.56
C ARG A 52 -5.61 3.74 -2.10
N ASP A 53 -5.25 2.83 -2.99
CA ASP A 53 -6.17 1.85 -3.55
C ASP A 53 -6.70 0.90 -2.46
N ASN A 54 -5.82 0.39 -1.60
CA ASN A 54 -6.21 -0.44 -0.47
C ASN A 54 -7.17 0.29 0.48
N THR A 55 -6.91 1.57 0.76
CA THR A 55 -7.79 2.40 1.60
C THR A 55 -9.15 2.62 0.93
N LYS A 56 -9.16 2.87 -0.39
CA LYS A 56 -10.39 2.99 -1.18
C LYS A 56 -11.20 1.69 -1.13
N VAL A 57 -10.58 0.55 -1.37
CA VAL A 57 -11.23 -0.77 -1.30
C VAL A 57 -11.81 -0.99 0.10
N LYS A 58 -11.02 -0.83 1.16
CA LYS A 58 -11.48 -0.98 2.56
C LYS A 58 -12.69 -0.08 2.86
N ARG A 59 -12.66 1.17 2.40
CA ARG A 59 -13.78 2.11 2.57
C ARG A 59 -15.04 1.62 1.84
N LEU A 60 -14.92 1.21 0.58
CA LEU A 60 -16.05 0.71 -0.22
C LEU A 60 -16.64 -0.57 0.39
N THR A 61 -15.80 -1.52 0.79
CA THR A 61 -16.24 -2.75 1.47
C THR A 61 -16.99 -2.43 2.76
N ARG A 62 -16.50 -1.50 3.59
CA ARG A 62 -17.19 -1.07 4.82
C ARG A 62 -18.53 -0.41 4.53
N GLN A 63 -18.62 0.40 3.47
CA GLN A 63 -19.85 1.08 3.06
C GLN A 63 -20.89 0.11 2.50
N ALA A 64 -20.47 -0.94 1.78
CA ALA A 64 -21.35 -1.93 1.19
C ALA A 64 -22.12 -2.77 2.24
N LYS A 65 -21.70 -2.76 3.52
CA LYS A 65 -22.32 -3.51 4.62
C LYS A 65 -22.64 -4.96 4.22
N LEU A 66 -21.68 -5.61 3.57
CA LEU A 66 -21.85 -6.99 3.11
C LEU A 66 -22.19 -7.87 4.31
N ARG A 67 -23.18 -8.75 4.16
CA ARG A 67 -23.64 -9.66 5.21
C ARG A 67 -22.54 -10.64 5.67
N PHE A 68 -21.56 -10.88 4.81
CA PHE A 68 -20.42 -11.75 5.06
C PHE A 68 -19.13 -10.98 4.73
N ASP A 69 -18.06 -11.19 5.52
CA ASP A 69 -16.70 -10.75 5.17
C ASP A 69 -16.17 -11.64 4.03
N ALA A 70 -16.67 -11.40 2.81
CA ALA A 70 -16.30 -12.14 1.63
C ALA A 70 -14.96 -11.62 1.09
N ARG A 71 -13.91 -12.43 1.25
CA ARG A 71 -12.60 -12.18 0.67
C ARG A 71 -12.41 -13.04 -0.58
N PRO A 72 -11.70 -12.57 -1.62
CA PRO A 72 -11.41 -13.38 -2.81
C PRO A 72 -10.77 -14.74 -2.49
N SER A 73 -9.95 -14.81 -1.43
CA SER A 73 -9.33 -16.06 -0.95
C SER A 73 -10.32 -17.09 -0.39
N GLY A 74 -11.56 -16.69 -0.10
CA GLY A 74 -12.63 -17.56 0.38
C GLY A 74 -13.51 -18.13 -0.74
N ILE A 75 -13.21 -17.83 -2.00
CA ILE A 75 -13.98 -18.38 -3.13
C ILE A 75 -13.56 -19.84 -3.33
N ASP A 76 -14.47 -20.77 -3.02
CA ASP A 76 -14.27 -22.18 -3.34
C ASP A 76 -14.62 -22.43 -4.82
N TYR A 77 -13.59 -22.62 -5.64
CA TYR A 77 -13.72 -22.96 -7.05
C TYR A 77 -13.89 -24.46 -7.30
N ARG A 78 -13.91 -25.29 -6.25
CA ARG A 78 -14.10 -26.73 -6.41
C ARG A 78 -15.51 -26.98 -6.90
N SER A 79 -15.65 -27.55 -8.09
CA SER A 79 -16.88 -28.24 -8.46
C SER A 79 -17.09 -29.36 -7.45
N GLY A 80 -18.22 -29.36 -6.74
CA GLY A 80 -18.57 -30.45 -5.84
C GLY A 80 -18.41 -31.76 -6.59
N ARG A 81 -17.49 -32.62 -6.14
CA ARG A 81 -17.36 -33.97 -6.69
C ARG A 81 -18.69 -34.64 -6.38
N GLY A 82 -19.56 -34.77 -7.38
CA GLY A 82 -20.92 -35.33 -7.28
C GLY A 82 -20.92 -36.83 -7.02
N LEU A 83 -20.10 -37.26 -6.06
CA LEU A 83 -19.96 -38.64 -5.62
C LEU A 83 -21.03 -38.85 -4.54
N LYS A 84 -22.01 -39.70 -4.89
CA LYS A 84 -22.92 -40.36 -3.94
C LYS A 84 -22.26 -41.64 -3.41
#